data_AF-A0A654GC86-F1
#
_entry.id   AF-A0A654GC86-F1
#
_cell.length_a   1.000
_cell.length_b   1.000
_cell.length_c   1.000
_cell.angle_alpha   90.00
_cell.angle_beta   90.00
_cell.angle_gamma   90.00
#
_symmetry.space_group_name_H-M   'P 1'
#
loop_
_entity.id
_entity.type
_entity.pdbx_description
1 polymer ?
#
loop_
_entity_poly.entity_id
_entity_poly.type
_entity_poly.pdbx_seq_one_letter_code
_entity_poly.pdbx_strand_id
1 'polypeptide(L)'
;MATTSTTTKLSVLCCSFISSPLVDSPPSLAFFSPIPRFLTVRIATSFRSSSRFPATKIRKSSLAAVMFPENSVLSDVCAFGVTSIVAFSCLGFWGEIGKRGIFDQKLIRKLVHINIGLVFMLCWPLFSSGIQGALFASLVPGLNIVRMLLLGLGVYHDEGTIKSMSRHGDRRELLKGPLYYVLSITSACIYYWKSSPIAIAVICNLCAGDGMADIVGRRFGTEKLPYNKNKSFAGSIGMATAGFLASVAYMYYFASFGYIEDSGGMILRFLVISIASALVESLPISTDIDDNLTISLTSALAGFLLF
;
A
#
# COMPACT_ATOMS: atom_id res chain seq x y z
N MET A 1 -37.43 51.12 -6.24
CA MET A 1 -37.34 50.93 -7.70
C MET A 1 -35.85 51.10 -8.05
N ALA A 2 -35.09 50.09 -8.50
CA ALA A 2 -35.30 49.23 -9.67
C ALA A 2 -35.39 50.10 -10.95
N THR A 3 -34.53 50.01 -11.96
CA THR A 3 -33.86 48.81 -12.56
C THR A 3 -32.60 49.16 -13.40
N THR A 4 -31.78 48.14 -13.71
CA THR A 4 -30.89 47.95 -14.91
C THR A 4 -29.81 49.01 -15.24
N SER A 5 -28.51 48.66 -15.28
CA SER A 5 -27.78 47.94 -16.37
C SER A 5 -27.75 48.72 -17.69
N THR A 6 -26.62 49.02 -18.35
CA THR A 6 -25.65 48.04 -18.89
C THR A 6 -24.30 48.69 -19.29
N THR A 7 -23.26 47.85 -19.36
CA THR A 7 -21.86 48.02 -19.82
C THR A 7 -21.56 48.99 -20.97
N THR A 8 -20.36 49.61 -20.96
CA THR A 8 -19.60 49.91 -22.19
C THR A 8 -18.09 49.79 -21.93
N LYS A 9 -17.35 49.13 -22.83
CA LYS A 9 -15.87 48.98 -22.77
C LYS A 9 -15.18 50.18 -23.39
N LEU A 10 -14.04 50.60 -22.83
CA LEU A 10 -13.19 51.64 -23.44
C LEU A 10 -12.26 51.05 -24.50
N SER A 11 -12.09 51.79 -25.59
CA SER A 11 -11.32 51.46 -26.79
C SER A 11 -9.86 51.91 -26.75
N VAL A 12 -8.97 51.18 -27.42
CA VAL A 12 -7.67 51.70 -27.91
C VAL A 12 -7.43 51.22 -29.35
N LEU A 13 -7.19 52.17 -30.26
CA LEU A 13 -6.73 51.99 -31.65
C LEU A 13 -5.31 51.36 -31.67
N CYS A 14 -4.79 50.71 -32.72
CA CYS A 14 -5.05 50.75 -34.16
C CYS A 14 -4.76 49.34 -34.77
N CYS A 15 -4.64 49.05 -36.07
CA CYS A 15 -4.55 49.91 -37.26
C CYS A 15 -5.16 49.25 -38.52
N SER A 16 -5.24 50.06 -39.58
CA SER A 16 -5.50 49.74 -40.99
C SER A 16 -4.28 49.05 -41.65
N PHE A 17 -4.29 48.38 -42.81
CA PHE A 17 -5.14 48.30 -44.02
C PHE A 17 -4.90 46.88 -44.67
N ILE A 18 -5.42 46.42 -45.83
CA ILE A 18 -6.18 47.06 -46.93
C ILE A 18 -7.20 46.08 -47.60
N SER A 19 -7.93 46.60 -48.58
CA SER A 19 -8.91 46.06 -49.53
C SER A 19 -8.93 44.58 -49.99
N SER A 20 -10.14 44.01 -49.97
CA SER A 20 -10.67 43.07 -51.00
C SER A 20 -11.26 43.86 -52.20
N PRO A 21 -11.65 43.22 -53.33
CA PRO A 21 -13.04 42.74 -53.44
C PRO A 21 -13.27 41.46 -54.31
N LEU A 22 -14.42 40.79 -54.10
CA LEU A 22 -15.41 40.22 -55.06
C LEU A 22 -14.87 39.45 -56.34
N VAL A 23 -15.41 38.30 -56.83
CA VAL A 23 -16.69 37.59 -56.57
C VAL A 23 -16.74 36.18 -57.23
N ASP A 24 -17.83 35.44 -56.98
CA ASP A 24 -18.36 34.22 -57.66
C ASP A 24 -17.80 32.80 -57.41
N SER A 25 -18.75 31.85 -57.47
CA SER A 25 -18.61 30.39 -57.19
C SER A 25 -19.14 29.54 -58.39
N PRO A 26 -19.40 28.21 -58.30
CA PRO A 26 -18.77 27.21 -59.18
C PRO A 26 -19.77 26.56 -60.18
N PRO A 27 -19.46 25.46 -60.92
CA PRO A 27 -19.47 24.10 -60.32
C PRO A 27 -18.54 23.01 -60.95
N SER A 28 -18.33 21.94 -60.18
CA SER A 28 -18.16 20.52 -60.58
C SER A 28 -17.25 20.07 -61.74
N LEU A 29 -16.32 19.14 -61.46
CA LEU A 29 -16.32 17.77 -62.02
C LEU A 29 -15.30 16.81 -61.33
N ALA A 30 -15.69 15.53 -61.24
CA ALA A 30 -15.01 14.29 -60.81
C ALA A 30 -13.67 14.33 -60.02
N PHE A 31 -13.55 13.83 -58.78
CA PHE A 31 -13.64 12.43 -58.24
C PHE A 31 -12.44 11.48 -58.48
N PHE A 32 -12.01 10.85 -57.38
CA PHE A 32 -11.18 9.64 -57.21
C PHE A 32 -9.65 9.69 -57.43
N SER A 33 -8.93 9.74 -56.29
CA SER A 33 -7.58 9.19 -56.09
C SER A 33 -7.59 8.14 -54.97
N PRO A 34 -7.11 6.90 -55.17
CA PRO A 34 -7.10 5.87 -54.12
C PRO A 34 -5.77 5.80 -53.35
N ILE A 35 -5.89 5.59 -52.04
CA ILE A 35 -4.87 5.12 -51.07
C ILE A 35 -5.60 3.95 -50.35
N PRO A 36 -5.04 2.75 -50.07
CA PRO A 36 -3.78 2.56 -49.31
C PRO A 36 -2.94 1.28 -49.58
N ARG A 37 -1.82 1.19 -48.84
CA ARG A 37 -1.17 0.03 -48.17
C ARG A 37 0.33 -0.06 -48.49
N PHE A 38 1.26 -0.50 -47.64
CA PHE A 38 1.47 -0.68 -46.18
C PHE A 38 2.80 -1.52 -46.10
N LEU A 39 3.49 -1.57 -44.96
CA LEU A 39 4.71 -2.38 -44.69
C LEU A 39 5.99 -1.94 -45.45
N THR A 40 7.22 -1.97 -44.89
CA THR A 40 7.68 -2.23 -43.50
C THR A 40 9.05 -1.58 -43.31
N VAL A 41 9.31 -0.94 -42.17
CA VAL A 41 10.68 -0.56 -41.76
C VAL A 41 11.06 -1.35 -40.51
N ARG A 42 12.06 -2.24 -40.62
CA ARG A 42 12.65 -2.93 -39.46
C ARG A 42 13.66 -1.99 -38.79
N ILE A 43 13.40 -1.60 -37.55
CA ILE A 43 14.40 -0.93 -36.71
C ILE A 43 15.16 -2.02 -35.94
N ALA A 44 16.47 -2.14 -36.19
CA ALA A 44 17.34 -3.08 -35.50
C ALA A 44 17.87 -2.47 -34.20
N THR A 45 17.35 -2.91 -33.05
CA THR A 45 17.84 -2.50 -31.72
C THR A 45 18.87 -3.51 -31.18
N SER A 46 20.14 -3.35 -31.58
CA SER A 46 21.25 -4.14 -31.03
C SER A 46 21.84 -3.47 -29.78
N PHE A 47 21.23 -3.67 -28.61
CA PHE A 47 21.84 -3.31 -27.32
C PHE A 47 22.55 -4.53 -26.71
N ARG A 48 23.85 -4.67 -26.99
CA ARG A 48 24.70 -5.74 -26.44
C ARG A 48 25.43 -5.26 -25.18
N SER A 49 24.73 -5.21 -24.05
CA SER A 49 25.40 -5.02 -22.75
C SER A 49 26.07 -6.32 -22.32
N SER A 50 27.40 -6.31 -22.18
CA SER A 50 28.21 -7.47 -21.79
C SER A 50 29.03 -7.17 -20.52
N SER A 51 28.36 -6.97 -19.40
CA SER A 51 29.00 -6.94 -18.08
C SER A 51 29.04 -8.32 -17.45
N ARG A 52 30.08 -9.11 -17.76
CA ARG A 52 30.39 -10.36 -17.04
C ARG A 52 30.97 -10.03 -15.67
N PHE A 53 30.12 -9.79 -14.68
CA PHE A 53 30.53 -9.92 -13.28
C PHE A 53 30.58 -11.40 -12.91
N PRO A 54 31.69 -11.92 -12.34
CA PRO A 54 31.70 -13.26 -11.80
C PRO A 54 30.78 -13.29 -10.58
N ALA A 55 29.63 -13.97 -10.71
CA ALA A 55 28.75 -14.22 -9.59
C ALA A 55 29.42 -15.19 -8.63
N THR A 56 30.17 -14.66 -7.66
CA THR A 56 30.71 -15.42 -6.54
C THR A 56 29.53 -16.02 -5.79
N LYS A 57 29.25 -17.30 -6.05
CA LYS A 57 28.14 -18.05 -5.44
C LYS A 57 28.50 -18.36 -3.98
N ILE A 58 28.52 -17.31 -3.16
CA ILE A 58 28.59 -17.42 -1.70
C ILE A 58 27.36 -18.22 -1.30
N ARG A 59 27.58 -19.51 -1.01
CA ARG A 59 26.62 -20.34 -0.31
C ARG A 59 26.47 -19.74 1.09
N LYS A 60 25.58 -18.74 1.21
CA LYS A 60 25.06 -18.30 2.50
C LYS A 60 24.43 -19.55 3.14
N SER A 61 25.16 -20.18 4.06
CA SER A 61 24.57 -21.13 4.99
C SER A 61 23.46 -20.38 5.69
N SER A 62 22.21 -20.78 5.43
CA SER A 62 21.01 -20.17 5.99
C SER A 62 21.18 -20.04 7.50
N LEU A 63 21.47 -18.82 7.98
CA LEU A 63 21.48 -18.49 9.39
C LEU A 63 20.02 -18.33 9.80
N ALA A 64 19.29 -19.44 9.79
CA ALA A 64 17.90 -19.48 10.18
C ALA A 64 17.84 -19.03 11.64
N ALA A 65 17.15 -17.92 11.92
CA ALA A 65 16.95 -17.40 13.28
C ALA A 65 16.00 -18.28 14.13
N VAL A 66 15.84 -19.55 13.74
CA VAL A 66 15.11 -20.60 14.43
C VAL A 66 15.83 -20.90 15.73
N MET A 67 15.18 -20.56 16.83
CA MET A 67 15.76 -20.56 18.18
C MET A 67 16.24 -21.96 18.62
N PHE A 68 15.56 -23.02 18.15
CA PHE A 68 15.92 -24.42 18.43
C PHE A 68 15.78 -25.28 17.16
N PRO A 69 16.85 -25.47 16.36
CA PRO A 69 16.77 -26.17 15.08
C PRO A 69 16.48 -27.68 15.19
N GLU A 70 16.72 -28.30 16.36
CA GLU A 70 16.50 -29.74 16.59
C GLU A 70 15.04 -30.10 16.89
N ASN A 71 14.22 -29.14 17.31
CA ASN A 71 12.80 -29.36 17.60
C ASN A 71 11.98 -28.15 17.11
N SER A 72 11.48 -28.26 15.88
CA SER A 72 10.72 -27.19 15.22
C SER A 72 9.50 -26.73 16.02
N VAL A 73 8.78 -27.65 16.67
CA VAL A 73 7.59 -27.34 17.47
C VAL A 73 7.97 -26.53 18.71
N LEU A 74 9.05 -26.91 19.41
CA LEU A 74 9.54 -26.13 20.55
C LEU A 74 9.99 -24.73 20.11
N SER A 75 10.72 -24.64 18.99
CA SER A 75 11.12 -23.34 18.43
C SER A 75 9.93 -22.47 18.04
N ASP A 76 8.89 -23.06 17.42
CA ASP A 76 7.68 -22.34 17.02
C ASP A 76 6.85 -21.87 18.24
N VAL A 77 6.79 -22.66 19.32
CA VAL A 77 6.15 -22.27 20.58
C VAL A 77 6.93 -21.14 21.28
N CYS A 78 8.26 -21.21 21.31
CA CYS A 78 9.10 -20.13 21.84
C CYS A 78 8.97 -18.86 21.00
N ALA A 79 9.02 -18.97 19.66
CA ALA A 79 8.84 -17.86 18.73
C ALA A 79 7.44 -17.22 18.86
N PHE A 80 6.40 -18.03 19.01
CA PHE A 80 5.04 -17.57 19.30
C PHE A 80 4.97 -16.78 20.62
N GLY A 81 5.58 -17.29 21.68
CA GLY A 81 5.65 -16.61 22.98
C GLY A 81 6.36 -15.25 22.89
N VAL A 82 7.56 -15.21 22.30
CA VAL A 82 8.34 -13.98 22.09
C VAL A 82 7.58 -12.98 21.23
N THR A 83 7.03 -13.43 20.08
CA THR A 83 6.28 -12.55 19.16
C THR A 83 5.02 -12.00 19.81
N SER A 84 4.32 -12.81 20.62
CA SER A 84 3.17 -12.36 21.40
C SER A 84 3.58 -11.28 22.41
N ILE A 85 4.63 -11.51 23.21
CA ILE A 85 5.14 -10.52 24.18
C ILE A 85 5.50 -9.20 23.48
N VAL A 86 6.19 -9.25 22.35
CA VAL A 86 6.55 -8.06 21.55
C VAL A 86 5.30 -7.34 21.06
N ALA A 87 4.31 -8.05 20.50
CA ALA A 87 3.07 -7.47 20.02
C ALA A 87 2.24 -6.83 21.15
N PHE A 88 2.08 -7.52 22.29
CA PHE A 88 1.38 -6.99 23.46
C PHE A 88 2.10 -5.79 24.08
N SER A 89 3.44 -5.81 24.15
CA SER A 89 4.24 -4.68 24.66
C SER A 89 4.12 -3.46 23.75
N CYS A 90 4.17 -3.66 22.43
CA CYS A 90 3.95 -2.60 21.45
C CYS A 90 2.54 -1.99 21.55
N LEU A 91 1.50 -2.82 21.67
CA LEU A 91 0.12 -2.39 21.91
C LEU A 91 0.00 -1.58 23.20
N GLY A 92 0.59 -2.06 24.29
CA GLY A 92 0.61 -1.37 25.58
C GLY A 92 1.31 -0.01 25.52
N PHE A 93 2.46 0.06 24.85
CA PHE A 93 3.21 1.30 24.64
C PHE A 93 2.37 2.36 23.92
N TRP A 94 1.77 2.03 22.77
CA TRP A 94 0.92 2.98 22.04
C TRP A 94 -0.38 3.32 22.76
N GLY A 95 -0.97 2.37 23.49
CA GLY A 95 -2.12 2.61 24.36
C GLY A 95 -1.80 3.61 25.47
N GLU A 96 -0.62 3.52 26.07
CA GLU A 96 -0.13 4.42 27.11
C GLU A 96 0.17 5.84 26.58
N ILE A 97 0.81 5.94 25.42
CA ILE A 97 0.97 7.22 24.70
C ILE A 97 -0.41 7.85 24.39
N GLY A 98 -1.39 7.04 24.00
CA GLY A 98 -2.76 7.50 23.76
C GLY A 98 -3.52 7.93 25.02
N LYS A 99 -3.31 7.26 26.16
CA LYS A 99 -3.83 7.72 27.45
C LYS A 99 -3.30 9.12 27.79
N ARG A 100 -1.98 9.33 27.66
CA ARG A 100 -1.28 10.58 27.97
C ARG A 100 -1.65 11.78 27.08
N GLY A 101 -2.31 11.55 25.94
CA GLY A 101 -2.84 12.63 25.10
C GLY A 101 -1.77 13.49 24.39
N ILE A 102 -0.53 12.99 24.30
CA ILE A 102 0.62 13.70 23.69
C ILE A 102 0.41 13.90 22.18
N PHE A 103 -0.33 13.00 21.53
CA PHE A 103 -0.63 13.02 20.11
C PHE A 103 -2.13 12.83 19.85
N ASP A 104 -2.59 13.31 18.70
CA ASP A 104 -3.95 13.08 18.22
C ASP A 104 -4.27 11.58 18.15
N GLN A 105 -5.45 11.19 18.61
CA GLN A 105 -5.95 9.81 18.52
C GLN A 105 -5.92 9.26 17.08
N LYS A 106 -6.17 10.13 16.09
CA LYS A 106 -6.08 9.81 14.66
C LYS A 106 -4.65 9.50 14.20
N LEU A 107 -3.65 10.18 14.75
CA LEU A 107 -2.24 9.93 14.47
C LEU A 107 -1.77 8.65 15.16
N ILE A 108 -2.08 8.48 16.45
CA ILE A 108 -1.72 7.27 17.22
C ILE A 108 -2.26 6.01 16.53
N ARG A 109 -3.53 5.99 16.12
CA ARG A 109 -4.10 4.84 15.41
C ARG A 109 -3.32 4.48 14.14
N LYS A 110 -2.83 5.47 13.39
CA LYS A 110 -2.01 5.22 12.19
C LYS A 110 -0.58 4.82 12.51
N LEU A 111 0.00 5.32 13.61
CA LEU A 111 1.30 4.84 14.09
C LEU A 111 1.22 3.39 14.58
N VAL A 112 0.15 3.02 15.30
CA VAL A 112 -0.18 1.63 15.69
C VAL A 112 -0.32 0.74 14.44
N HIS A 113 -1.08 1.21 13.45
CA HIS A 113 -1.31 0.53 12.18
C HIS A 113 -0.02 0.26 11.39
N ILE A 114 0.87 1.26 11.27
CA ILE A 114 2.18 1.06 10.65
C ILE A 114 3.03 0.10 11.49
N ASN A 115 3.13 0.35 12.79
CA ASN A 115 4.15 -0.28 13.62
C ASN A 115 3.86 -1.76 13.88
N ILE A 116 2.61 -2.14 14.20
CA ILE A 116 2.28 -3.51 14.60
C ILE A 116 2.50 -4.52 13.47
N GLY A 117 2.06 -4.22 12.25
CA GLY A 117 2.21 -5.15 11.13
C GLY A 117 3.67 -5.33 10.72
N LEU A 118 4.44 -4.24 10.72
CA LEU A 118 5.87 -4.27 10.40
C LEU A 118 6.69 -4.98 11.49
N VAL A 119 6.43 -4.71 12.77
CA VAL A 119 7.07 -5.42 13.90
C VAL A 119 6.72 -6.91 13.88
N PHE A 120 5.47 -7.28 13.56
CA PHE A 120 5.08 -8.69 13.39
C PHE A 120 5.89 -9.38 12.27
N MET A 121 6.08 -8.73 11.12
CA MET A 121 6.93 -9.27 10.04
C MET A 121 8.41 -9.41 10.44
N LEU A 122 8.95 -8.53 11.30
CA LEU A 122 10.32 -8.66 11.80
C LEU A 122 10.52 -9.94 12.63
N CYS A 123 9.46 -10.45 13.28
CA CYS A 123 9.49 -11.68 14.04
C CYS A 123 9.35 -12.96 13.19
N TRP A 124 8.95 -12.88 11.91
CA TRP A 124 8.76 -14.05 11.04
C TRP A 124 10.00 -14.97 10.88
N PRO A 125 11.26 -14.48 10.89
CA PRO A 125 12.43 -15.35 10.84
C PRO A 125 12.62 -16.27 12.05
N LEU A 126 11.97 -15.99 13.20
CA LEU A 126 12.03 -16.81 14.43
C LEU A 126 11.26 -18.14 14.29
N PHE A 127 10.21 -18.14 13.47
CA PHE A 127 9.36 -19.31 13.21
C PHE A 127 10.02 -20.25 12.18
N SER A 128 9.61 -21.51 12.20
CA SER A 128 9.93 -22.52 11.19
C SER A 128 9.45 -22.08 9.80
N SER A 129 10.12 -22.55 8.74
CA SER A 129 9.75 -22.25 7.35
C SER A 129 8.56 -23.08 6.84
N GLY A 130 8.17 -24.15 7.55
CA GLY A 130 7.05 -25.01 7.17
C GLY A 130 5.67 -24.42 7.49
N ILE A 131 4.61 -25.11 7.06
CA ILE A 131 3.21 -24.75 7.34
C ILE A 131 2.91 -24.66 8.85
N GLN A 132 3.60 -25.43 9.68
CA GLN A 132 3.51 -25.35 11.14
C GLN A 132 3.90 -23.97 11.67
N GLY A 133 5.04 -23.43 11.23
CA GLY A 133 5.48 -22.07 11.60
C GLY A 133 4.52 -21.00 11.11
N ALA A 134 3.92 -21.18 9.91
CA ALA A 134 2.89 -20.28 9.39
C ALA A 134 1.63 -20.28 10.28
N LEU A 135 1.18 -21.45 10.72
CA LEU A 135 0.05 -21.59 11.65
C LEU A 135 0.38 -20.95 13.00
N PHE A 136 1.52 -21.28 13.63
CA PHE A 136 1.93 -20.68 14.90
C PHE A 136 2.08 -19.16 14.83
N ALA A 137 2.67 -18.62 13.76
CA ALA A 137 2.76 -17.18 13.56
C ALA A 137 1.38 -16.55 13.33
N SER A 138 0.47 -17.21 12.61
CA SER A 138 -0.91 -16.72 12.40
C SER A 138 -1.76 -16.72 13.68
N LEU A 139 -1.40 -17.52 14.69
CA LEU A 139 -2.08 -17.50 15.99
C LEU A 139 -1.91 -16.17 16.72
N VAL A 140 -0.80 -15.43 16.57
CA VAL A 140 -0.64 -14.15 17.28
C VAL A 140 -1.58 -13.04 16.78
N PRO A 141 -1.72 -12.75 15.45
CA PRO A 141 -2.81 -11.88 14.98
C PRO A 141 -4.19 -12.56 15.15
N GLY A 142 -4.28 -13.89 15.08
CA GLY A 142 -5.52 -14.63 15.36
C GLY A 142 -6.09 -14.38 16.77
N LEU A 143 -5.24 -14.44 17.80
CA LEU A 143 -5.62 -14.06 19.17
C LEU A 143 -5.98 -12.58 19.28
N ASN A 144 -5.34 -11.71 18.49
CA ASN A 144 -5.72 -10.30 18.44
C ASN A 144 -7.10 -10.09 17.78
N ILE A 145 -7.53 -10.92 16.82
CA ILE A 145 -8.92 -10.92 16.31
C ILE A 145 -9.89 -11.25 17.45
N VAL A 146 -9.63 -12.32 18.22
CA VAL A 146 -10.46 -12.67 19.39
C VAL A 146 -10.51 -11.52 20.40
N ARG A 147 -9.38 -10.86 20.68
CA ARG A 147 -9.32 -9.66 21.54
C ARG A 147 -10.18 -8.51 20.99
N MET A 148 -10.09 -8.21 19.70
CA MET A 148 -10.91 -7.16 19.07
C MET A 148 -12.41 -7.48 19.13
N LEU A 149 -12.80 -8.75 18.95
CA LEU A 149 -14.17 -9.20 19.10
C LEU A 149 -14.66 -9.03 20.55
N LEU A 150 -13.89 -9.47 21.55
CA LEU A 150 -14.24 -9.33 22.97
C LEU A 150 -14.38 -7.87 23.41
N LEU A 151 -13.47 -6.99 22.96
CA LEU A 151 -13.53 -5.55 23.21
C LEU A 151 -14.74 -4.90 22.51
N GLY A 152 -14.95 -5.19 21.21
CA GLY A 152 -16.02 -4.59 20.42
C GLY A 152 -17.42 -5.03 20.83
N LEU A 153 -17.58 -6.28 21.24
CA LEU A 153 -18.82 -6.79 21.84
C LEU A 153 -19.04 -6.24 23.26
N GLY A 154 -17.99 -5.81 23.96
CA GLY A 154 -18.05 -5.30 25.33
C GLY A 154 -18.04 -6.37 26.40
N VAL A 155 -17.46 -7.55 26.11
CA VAL A 155 -17.22 -8.62 27.09
C VAL A 155 -15.96 -8.32 27.91
N TYR A 156 -15.02 -7.58 27.32
CA TYR A 156 -13.77 -7.16 27.96
C TYR A 156 -13.57 -5.66 27.78
N HIS A 157 -12.90 -5.00 28.72
CA HIS A 157 -12.70 -3.56 28.76
C HIS A 157 -11.20 -3.23 28.91
N ASP A 158 -10.63 -2.58 27.89
CA ASP A 158 -9.26 -2.05 27.92
C ASP A 158 -9.23 -0.70 27.19
N GLU A 159 -9.37 0.37 27.98
CA GLU A 159 -9.39 1.75 27.52
C GLU A 159 -8.13 2.16 26.74
N GLY A 160 -6.97 1.53 27.01
CA GLY A 160 -5.73 1.81 26.29
C GLY A 160 -5.79 1.31 24.84
N THR A 161 -6.28 0.10 24.65
CA THR A 161 -6.46 -0.50 23.32
C THR A 161 -7.62 0.14 22.57
N ILE A 162 -8.76 0.39 23.23
CA ILE A 162 -9.90 1.07 22.61
C ILE A 162 -9.50 2.47 22.13
N LYS A 163 -8.84 3.28 22.99
CA LYS A 163 -8.43 4.65 22.63
C LYS A 163 -7.40 4.67 21.50
N SER A 164 -6.41 3.77 21.51
CA SER A 164 -5.36 3.74 20.47
C SER A 164 -5.84 3.22 19.11
N MET A 165 -6.91 2.42 19.06
CA MET A 165 -7.40 1.80 17.80
C MET A 165 -8.69 2.39 17.21
N SER A 166 -9.48 3.14 17.99
CA SER A 166 -10.71 3.79 17.51
C SER A 166 -10.46 5.18 16.88
N ARG A 167 -11.49 5.75 16.21
CA ARG A 167 -11.55 7.14 15.77
C ARG A 167 -12.21 8.04 16.81
N HIS A 168 -13.22 7.55 17.53
CA HIS A 168 -14.04 8.33 18.46
C HIS A 168 -14.11 7.77 19.88
N GLY A 169 -13.33 6.72 20.21
CA GLY A 169 -13.43 6.01 21.49
C GLY A 169 -14.50 4.91 21.52
N ASP A 170 -15.30 4.74 20.47
CA ASP A 170 -16.32 3.68 20.43
C ASP A 170 -15.68 2.31 20.16
N ARG A 171 -15.94 1.36 21.06
CA ARG A 171 -15.56 -0.06 20.94
C ARG A 171 -16.06 -0.70 19.65
N ARG A 172 -17.21 -0.28 19.11
CA ARG A 172 -17.78 -0.84 17.85
C ARG A 172 -16.94 -0.50 16.63
N GLU A 173 -16.11 0.54 16.66
CA GLU A 173 -15.18 0.85 15.56
C GLU A 173 -14.07 -0.19 15.42
N LEU A 174 -13.73 -0.91 16.51
CA LEU A 174 -12.75 -2.01 16.48
C LEU A 174 -13.20 -3.18 15.58
N LEU A 175 -14.52 -3.38 15.46
CA LEU A 175 -15.14 -4.44 14.64
C LEU A 175 -15.15 -4.12 13.13
N LYS A 176 -14.67 -2.93 12.72
CA LYS A 176 -14.56 -2.51 11.32
C LYS A 176 -13.08 -2.51 10.89
N GLY A 177 -12.50 -1.35 10.62
CA GLY A 177 -11.14 -1.21 10.09
C GLY A 177 -10.06 -2.04 10.81
N PRO A 178 -9.95 -2.00 12.16
CA PRO A 178 -8.97 -2.82 12.88
C PRO A 178 -9.19 -4.33 12.71
N LEU A 179 -10.45 -4.80 12.66
CA LEU A 179 -10.77 -6.21 12.42
C LEU A 179 -10.33 -6.63 11.00
N TYR A 180 -10.73 -5.87 9.96
CA TYR A 180 -10.36 -6.17 8.57
C TYR A 180 -8.84 -6.11 8.33
N TYR A 181 -8.14 -5.19 9.01
CA TYR A 181 -6.69 -5.10 9.00
C TYR A 181 -6.03 -6.38 9.57
N VAL A 182 -6.41 -6.81 10.78
CA VAL A 182 -5.81 -8.01 11.39
C VAL A 182 -6.19 -9.27 10.61
N LEU A 183 -7.43 -9.37 10.10
CA LEU A 183 -7.85 -10.47 9.20
C LEU A 183 -7.00 -10.55 7.94
N SER A 184 -6.67 -9.41 7.32
CA SER A 184 -5.85 -9.35 6.11
C SER A 184 -4.42 -9.81 6.38
N ILE A 185 -3.82 -9.40 7.51
CA ILE A 185 -2.49 -9.88 7.93
C ILE A 185 -2.50 -11.37 8.24
N THR A 186 -3.50 -11.87 8.97
CA THR A 186 -3.65 -13.30 9.28
C THR A 186 -3.79 -14.13 8.00
N SER A 187 -4.57 -13.67 7.03
CA SER A 187 -4.74 -14.33 5.73
C SER A 187 -3.44 -14.33 4.92
N ALA A 188 -2.73 -13.21 4.86
CA ALA A 188 -1.42 -13.13 4.18
C ALA A 188 -0.38 -14.07 4.81
N CYS A 189 -0.40 -14.17 6.15
CA CYS A 189 0.44 -15.08 6.93
C CYS A 189 0.16 -16.56 6.60
N ILE A 190 -1.12 -16.97 6.53
CA ILE A 190 -1.52 -18.36 6.28
C ILE A 190 -1.28 -18.78 4.83
N TYR A 191 -1.68 -17.97 3.84
CA TYR A 191 -1.70 -18.39 2.43
C TYR A 191 -0.39 -18.15 1.68
N TYR A 192 0.30 -17.03 1.95
CA TYR A 192 1.50 -16.66 1.20
C TYR A 192 2.78 -16.92 2.01
N TRP A 193 2.74 -16.69 3.33
CA TRP A 193 3.84 -16.93 4.27
C TRP A 193 5.18 -16.22 3.93
N LYS A 194 6.20 -16.35 4.78
CA LYS A 194 7.46 -15.60 4.69
C LYS A 194 8.32 -15.90 3.44
N SER A 195 8.03 -17.00 2.75
CA SER A 195 8.73 -17.40 1.52
C SER A 195 8.12 -16.77 0.25
N SER A 196 6.97 -16.09 0.35
CA SER A 196 6.33 -15.45 -0.81
C SER A 196 6.51 -13.93 -0.80
N PRO A 197 6.95 -13.32 -1.91
CA PRO A 197 6.97 -11.87 -2.03
C PRO A 197 5.57 -11.25 -2.01
N ILE A 198 4.51 -12.02 -2.30
CA ILE A 198 3.11 -11.55 -2.23
C ILE A 198 2.74 -11.18 -0.79
N ALA A 199 3.17 -11.98 0.20
CA ALA A 199 2.94 -11.68 1.62
C ALA A 199 3.54 -10.33 2.03
N ILE A 200 4.76 -10.06 1.55
CA ILE A 200 5.48 -8.80 1.77
C ILE A 200 4.72 -7.64 1.13
N ALA A 201 4.33 -7.77 -0.13
CA ALA A 201 3.61 -6.72 -0.85
C ALA A 201 2.28 -6.37 -0.17
N VAL A 202 1.52 -7.38 0.27
CA VAL A 202 0.23 -7.19 0.95
C VAL A 202 0.44 -6.44 2.27
N ILE A 203 1.30 -6.94 3.16
CA ILE A 203 1.44 -6.34 4.50
C ILE A 203 2.17 -5.00 4.42
N CYS A 204 3.15 -4.80 3.55
CA CYS A 204 3.84 -3.52 3.42
C CYS A 204 2.93 -2.41 2.86
N ASN A 205 2.12 -2.70 1.83
CA ASN A 205 1.17 -1.71 1.29
C ASN A 205 0.00 -1.45 2.24
N LEU A 206 -0.47 -2.47 2.97
CA LEU A 206 -1.47 -2.30 4.03
C LEU A 206 -0.93 -1.48 5.21
N CYS A 207 0.22 -1.81 5.76
CA CYS A 207 0.71 -1.20 7.00
C CYS A 207 1.44 0.11 6.75
N ALA A 208 2.49 0.09 5.92
CA ALA A 208 3.29 1.28 5.63
C ALA A 208 2.60 2.20 4.63
N GLY A 209 1.96 1.63 3.59
CA GLY A 209 1.25 2.38 2.55
C GLY A 209 0.07 3.19 3.09
N ASP A 210 -1.04 2.55 3.47
CA ASP A 210 -2.23 3.22 4.04
C ASP A 210 -1.90 4.05 5.30
N GLY A 211 -0.99 3.54 6.12
CA GLY A 211 -0.45 4.26 7.27
C GLY A 211 0.12 5.63 6.90
N MET A 212 1.02 5.66 5.91
CA MET A 212 1.66 6.89 5.45
C MET A 212 0.73 7.75 4.58
N ALA A 213 -0.20 7.15 3.84
CA ALA A 213 -1.19 7.85 3.02
C ALA A 213 -1.97 8.90 3.82
N ASP A 214 -2.42 8.51 5.01
CA ASP A 214 -3.21 9.36 5.91
C ASP A 214 -2.34 10.35 6.71
N ILE A 215 -1.07 10.04 6.97
CA ILE A 215 -0.12 10.97 7.62
C ILE A 215 0.33 12.06 6.65
N VAL A 216 0.80 11.68 5.45
CA VAL A 216 1.24 12.62 4.40
C VAL A 216 0.05 13.37 3.83
N GLY A 217 -1.07 12.70 3.58
CA GLY A 217 -2.30 13.33 3.09
C GLY A 217 -2.88 14.39 4.03
N ARG A 218 -2.68 14.25 5.36
CA ARG A 218 -3.03 15.31 6.32
C ARG A 218 -2.04 16.47 6.35
N ARG A 219 -0.72 16.21 6.30
CA ARG A 219 0.29 17.27 6.39
C ARG A 219 0.48 18.06 5.09
N PHE A 220 0.38 17.39 3.95
CA PHE A 220 0.79 17.92 2.64
C PHE A 220 -0.29 17.77 1.56
N GLY A 221 -1.44 17.16 1.86
CA GLY A 221 -2.53 16.95 0.91
C GLY A 221 -3.40 18.19 0.68
N THR A 222 -2.80 19.31 0.25
CA THR A 222 -3.51 20.51 -0.21
C THR A 222 -4.33 20.19 -1.46
N GLU A 223 -3.69 19.60 -2.47
CA GLU A 223 -4.31 19.18 -3.73
C GLU A 223 -5.13 17.90 -3.55
N LYS A 224 -6.46 18.02 -3.69
CA LYS A 224 -7.40 16.89 -3.64
C LYS A 224 -7.53 16.24 -5.01
N LEU A 225 -7.89 14.95 -5.02
CA LEU A 225 -8.12 14.25 -6.28
C LEU A 225 -9.44 14.72 -6.92
N PRO A 226 -9.50 14.93 -8.25
CA PRO A 226 -10.68 15.49 -8.91
C PRO A 226 -11.91 14.58 -8.80
N TYR A 227 -11.69 13.27 -8.69
CA TYR A 227 -12.73 12.24 -8.52
C TYR A 227 -12.98 11.83 -7.06
N ASN A 228 -12.14 12.26 -6.10
CA ASN A 228 -12.29 11.92 -4.69
C ASN A 228 -11.76 13.03 -3.78
N LYS A 229 -12.66 13.91 -3.34
CA LYS A 229 -12.32 15.08 -2.51
C LYS A 229 -11.79 14.73 -1.11
N ASN A 230 -12.01 13.50 -0.64
CA ASN A 230 -11.54 13.02 0.67
C ASN A 230 -10.06 12.58 0.65
N LYS A 231 -9.57 12.16 -0.52
CA LYS A 231 -8.18 11.69 -0.72
C LYS A 231 -7.38 12.80 -1.44
N SER A 232 -6.05 12.69 -1.46
CA SER A 232 -5.15 13.74 -1.99
C SER A 232 -3.99 13.16 -2.76
N PHE A 233 -3.45 13.91 -3.73
CA PHE A 233 -2.28 13.48 -4.50
C PHE A 233 -1.07 13.18 -3.60
N ALA A 234 -0.81 14.04 -2.61
CA ALA A 234 0.26 13.80 -1.64
C ALA A 234 0.05 12.50 -0.83
N GLY A 235 -1.20 12.19 -0.46
CA GLY A 235 -1.54 10.93 0.21
C GLY A 235 -1.27 9.70 -0.66
N SER A 236 -1.72 9.70 -1.92
CA SER A 236 -1.47 8.58 -2.85
C SER A 236 0.01 8.40 -3.18
N ILE A 237 0.78 9.49 -3.33
CA ILE A 237 2.23 9.43 -3.50
C ILE A 237 2.90 8.89 -2.22
N GLY A 238 2.47 9.36 -1.05
CA GLY A 238 2.93 8.86 0.26
C GLY A 238 2.67 7.37 0.44
N MET A 239 1.51 6.87 0.00
CA MET A 239 1.19 5.45 -0.01
C MET A 239 2.14 4.65 -0.91
N ALA A 240 2.22 5.03 -2.19
CA ALA A 240 3.00 4.29 -3.18
C ALA A 240 4.48 4.24 -2.80
N THR A 241 5.03 5.36 -2.33
CA THR A 241 6.44 5.45 -1.90
C THR A 241 6.71 4.67 -0.62
N ALA A 242 5.89 4.81 0.43
CA ALA A 242 6.10 4.10 1.69
C ALA A 242 5.89 2.58 1.55
N GLY A 243 4.84 2.16 0.82
CA GLY A 243 4.57 0.76 0.52
C GLY A 243 5.68 0.11 -0.30
N PHE A 244 6.20 0.82 -1.32
CA PHE A 244 7.31 0.35 -2.15
C PHE A 244 8.62 0.23 -1.34
N LEU A 245 9.01 1.29 -0.63
CA LEU A 245 10.25 1.31 0.16
C LEU A 245 10.22 0.26 1.28
N ALA A 246 9.08 0.08 1.95
CA ALA A 246 8.89 -1.00 2.92
C ALA A 246 9.01 -2.37 2.25
N SER A 247 8.33 -2.60 1.12
CA SER A 247 8.40 -3.88 0.40
C SER A 247 9.82 -4.25 -0.01
N VAL A 248 10.60 -3.29 -0.51
CA VAL A 248 12.01 -3.47 -0.88
C VAL A 248 12.90 -3.70 0.35
N ALA A 249 12.66 -2.98 1.46
CA ALA A 249 13.40 -3.20 2.70
C ALA A 249 13.15 -4.61 3.27
N TYR A 250 11.90 -5.07 3.30
CA TYR A 250 11.56 -6.42 3.75
C TYR A 250 12.03 -7.50 2.77
N MET A 251 12.05 -7.24 1.46
CA MET A 251 12.68 -8.13 0.48
C MET A 251 14.15 -8.37 0.83
N TYR A 252 14.95 -7.32 1.05
CA TYR A 252 16.35 -7.48 1.45
C TYR A 252 16.50 -8.12 2.83
N TYR A 253 15.60 -7.83 3.78
CA TYR A 253 15.57 -8.49 5.09
C TYR A 253 15.38 -10.01 4.96
N PHE A 254 14.33 -10.47 4.25
CA PHE A 254 14.08 -11.90 4.06
C PHE A 254 15.10 -12.59 3.14
N ALA A 255 15.68 -11.87 2.17
CA ALA A 255 16.81 -12.35 1.36
C ALA A 255 18.10 -12.50 2.18
N SER A 256 18.29 -11.73 3.26
CA SER A 256 19.44 -11.90 4.17
C SER A 256 19.41 -13.27 4.88
N PHE A 257 18.22 -13.77 5.21
CA PHE A 257 17.99 -15.11 5.75
C PHE A 257 17.88 -16.21 4.68
N GLY A 258 17.88 -15.85 3.40
CA GLY A 258 17.77 -16.81 2.29
C GLY A 258 16.35 -17.34 2.01
N TYR A 259 15.30 -16.65 2.46
CA TYR A 259 13.91 -17.05 2.17
C TYR A 259 13.42 -16.62 0.79
N ILE A 260 14.01 -15.59 0.20
CA ILE A 260 13.61 -14.97 -1.08
C ILE A 260 14.88 -14.57 -1.85
N GLU A 261 14.87 -14.72 -3.18
CA GLU A 261 15.94 -14.25 -4.06
C GLU A 261 15.83 -12.74 -4.33
N ASP A 262 16.90 -11.98 -4.09
CA ASP A 262 16.97 -10.58 -4.47
C ASP A 262 17.12 -10.43 -6.00
N SER A 263 16.13 -9.80 -6.63
CA SER A 263 16.16 -9.55 -8.08
C SER A 263 15.57 -8.18 -8.43
N GLY A 264 16.19 -7.51 -9.42
CA GLY A 264 15.69 -6.22 -9.93
C GLY A 264 14.27 -6.31 -10.50
N GLY A 265 13.89 -7.47 -11.04
CA GLY A 265 12.52 -7.74 -11.48
C GLY A 265 11.52 -7.73 -10.34
N MET A 266 11.89 -8.26 -9.17
CA MET A 266 11.04 -8.23 -7.97
C MET A 266 10.83 -6.81 -7.43
N ILE A 267 11.86 -5.96 -7.47
CA ILE A 267 11.76 -4.52 -7.15
C ILE A 267 10.73 -3.84 -8.06
N LEU A 268 10.81 -4.06 -9.38
CA LEU A 268 9.84 -3.49 -10.33
C LEU A 268 8.41 -4.02 -10.09
N ARG A 269 8.24 -5.30 -9.75
CA ARG A 269 6.93 -5.87 -9.39
C ARG A 269 6.36 -5.21 -8.12
N PHE A 270 7.16 -5.02 -7.08
CA PHE A 270 6.72 -4.28 -5.88
C PHE A 270 6.29 -2.84 -6.21
N LEU A 271 7.02 -2.14 -7.07
CA LEU A 271 6.63 -0.78 -7.50
C LEU A 271 5.25 -0.79 -8.18
N VAL A 272 5.00 -1.72 -9.10
CA VAL A 272 3.69 -1.87 -9.77
C VAL A 272 2.58 -2.17 -8.75
N ILE A 273 2.81 -3.07 -7.79
CA ILE A 273 1.81 -3.40 -6.76
C ILE A 273 1.52 -2.19 -5.88
N SER A 274 2.55 -1.46 -5.41
CA SER A 274 2.36 -0.26 -4.58
C SER A 274 1.64 0.87 -5.33
N ILE A 275 1.86 1.02 -6.63
CA ILE A 275 1.09 1.95 -7.48
C ILE A 275 -0.37 1.47 -7.61
N ALA A 276 -0.60 0.19 -7.91
CA ALA A 276 -1.96 -0.37 -8.05
C ALA A 276 -2.78 -0.19 -6.76
N SER A 277 -2.19 -0.48 -5.60
CA SER A 277 -2.83 -0.30 -4.31
C SER A 277 -3.08 1.17 -3.97
N ALA A 278 -2.16 2.08 -4.32
CA ALA A 278 -2.36 3.53 -4.17
C ALA A 278 -3.44 4.10 -5.11
N LEU A 279 -3.62 3.51 -6.30
CA LEU A 279 -4.72 3.83 -7.20
C LEU A 279 -6.06 3.38 -6.62
N VAL A 280 -6.18 2.16 -6.11
CA VAL A 280 -7.43 1.66 -5.51
C VAL A 280 -7.80 2.46 -4.25
N GLU A 281 -6.84 2.76 -3.37
CA GLU A 281 -7.01 3.65 -2.21
C GLU A 281 -7.45 5.08 -2.60
N SER A 282 -7.12 5.52 -3.82
CA SER A 282 -7.53 6.83 -4.32
C SER A 282 -9.01 6.89 -4.72
N LEU A 283 -9.61 5.74 -5.10
CA LEU A 283 -10.97 5.66 -5.64
C LEU A 283 -12.01 5.96 -4.55
N PRO A 284 -13.20 6.48 -4.90
CA PRO A 284 -14.29 6.72 -3.96
C PRO A 284 -15.06 5.42 -3.60
N ILE A 285 -14.34 4.32 -3.38
CA ILE A 285 -14.90 3.00 -2.98
C ILE A 285 -14.89 2.86 -1.44
N SER A 286 -14.04 3.64 -0.76
CA SER A 286 -13.89 3.75 0.70
C SER A 286 -15.18 4.04 1.49
N THR A 287 -16.25 4.47 0.79
CA THR A 287 -17.57 4.74 1.39
C THR A 287 -18.33 3.47 1.72
N ASP A 288 -18.14 2.41 0.94
CA ASP A 288 -18.93 1.19 1.01
C ASP A 288 -18.11 -0.03 1.47
N ILE A 289 -16.80 -0.02 1.19
CA ILE A 289 -15.85 -1.09 1.58
C ILE A 289 -14.67 -0.46 2.32
N ASP A 290 -14.22 -1.11 3.39
CA ASP A 290 -13.10 -0.63 4.21
C ASP A 290 -11.77 -0.65 3.42
N ASP A 291 -11.04 0.46 3.46
CA ASP A 291 -9.76 0.67 2.76
C ASP A 291 -8.74 -0.44 3.05
N ASN A 292 -8.72 -0.98 4.28
CA ASN A 292 -7.80 -2.05 4.66
C ASN A 292 -8.04 -3.34 3.87
N LEU A 293 -9.28 -3.63 3.50
CA LEU A 293 -9.65 -4.80 2.74
C LEU A 293 -9.36 -4.61 1.24
N THR A 294 -9.70 -3.44 0.68
CA THR A 294 -9.48 -3.15 -0.75
C THR A 294 -7.99 -3.10 -1.10
N ILE A 295 -7.16 -2.47 -0.26
CA ILE A 295 -5.71 -2.40 -0.41
C ILE A 295 -5.07 -3.79 -0.32
N SER A 296 -5.48 -4.59 0.66
CA SER A 296 -4.94 -5.94 0.86
C SER A 296 -5.29 -6.86 -0.30
N LEU A 297 -6.55 -6.85 -0.75
CA LEU A 297 -7.01 -7.65 -1.87
C LEU A 297 -6.34 -7.22 -3.19
N THR A 298 -6.22 -5.91 -3.44
CA THR A 298 -5.50 -5.38 -4.61
C THR A 298 -4.03 -5.81 -4.60
N SER A 299 -3.37 -5.71 -3.45
CA SER A 299 -1.97 -6.11 -3.31
C SER A 299 -1.78 -7.62 -3.53
N ALA A 300 -2.73 -8.44 -3.06
CA ALA A 300 -2.71 -9.89 -3.24
C ALA A 300 -2.96 -10.30 -4.70
N LEU A 301 -3.97 -9.70 -5.35
CA LEU A 301 -4.30 -9.96 -6.76
C LEU A 301 -3.18 -9.50 -7.69
N ALA A 302 -2.66 -8.28 -7.52
CA ALA A 302 -1.53 -7.77 -8.29
C ALA A 302 -0.26 -8.61 -8.03
N GLY A 303 -0.04 -9.05 -6.79
CA GLY A 303 1.03 -10.00 -6.46
C GLY A 303 0.90 -11.32 -7.21
N PHE A 304 -0.28 -11.96 -7.16
CA PHE A 304 -0.56 -13.23 -7.84
C PHE A 304 -0.44 -13.14 -9.37
N LEU A 305 -0.74 -11.98 -9.97
CA LEU A 305 -0.58 -11.76 -11.42
C LEU A 305 0.87 -11.47 -11.84
N LEU A 306 1.73 -11.06 -10.92
CA LEU A 306 3.10 -10.60 -11.20
C LEU A 306 4.19 -11.57 -10.76
N PHE A 307 3.91 -12.54 -9.87
CA PHE A 307 4.88 -13.48 -9.30
C PHE A 307 4.72 -14.90 -9.81
#